data_AF-A0A4U6BS40-F1
#
_entry.id   AF-A0A4U6BS40-F1
#
_cell.length_a   1.000
_cell.length_b   1.000
_cell.length_c   1.000
_cell.angle_alpha   90.00
_cell.angle_beta   90.00
_cell.angle_gamma   90.00
#
_symmetry.space_group_name_H-M   'P 1'
#
loop_
_entity.id
_entity.type
_entity.pdbx_description
1 polymer ?
#
loop_
_entity_poly.entity_id
_entity_poly.type
_entity_poly.pdbx_seq_one_letter_code
_entity_poly.pdbx_strand_id
1 'polypeptide(L)'
;MIRAVTAVAALCALSSMAEARVRTPAVSPECNITMPCIGVDNPIHARQRSQRSQRNAAPAYFTAESATPRLSRRQQRALERAQRNVERAPRVAVERASHASEGYSAGLVGPLQAKLASIQAACPGTQAISGVRHTRIAGTRRMSLHSQGKAVDVRGPYGCIYAQLKGWSGGYSTDAGRAKHIHISYDAGGGREMGLRFAHGGGRRSWREANARMR
;
A
#
# COMPACT_ATOMS: atom_id res chain seq x y z
N MET A 1 -34.12 -31.29 -52.24
CA MET A 1 -34.91 -30.11 -52.63
C MET A 1 -34.29 -28.88 -51.98
N ILE A 2 -33.93 -27.89 -52.81
CA ILE A 2 -33.99 -26.43 -52.57
C ILE A 2 -33.06 -25.87 -51.47
N ARG A 3 -31.88 -25.34 -51.84
CA ARG A 3 -31.51 -23.90 -52.07
C ARG A 3 -31.34 -23.10 -50.76
N ALA A 4 -30.12 -22.69 -50.43
CA ALA A 4 -29.52 -21.37 -50.73
C ALA A 4 -30.11 -20.22 -49.89
N VAL A 5 -29.29 -19.65 -49.00
CA VAL A 5 -29.39 -18.24 -48.59
C VAL A 5 -27.98 -17.66 -48.49
N THR A 6 -27.60 -16.93 -49.51
CA THR A 6 -26.46 -16.02 -49.58
C THR A 6 -26.87 -14.62 -49.13
N ALA A 7 -26.04 -14.02 -48.27
CA ALA A 7 -25.62 -12.61 -48.24
C ALA A 7 -26.64 -11.46 -48.37
N VAL A 8 -26.94 -10.79 -47.24
CA VAL A 8 -27.25 -9.35 -47.05
C VAL A 8 -27.04 -9.10 -45.54
N ALA A 9 -26.32 -8.13 -44.98
CA ALA A 9 -25.65 -6.96 -45.49
C ALA A 9 -24.37 -6.71 -44.67
N ALA A 10 -23.27 -6.57 -45.40
CA ALA A 10 -22.25 -5.58 -45.11
C ALA A 10 -22.92 -4.20 -45.00
N LEU A 11 -22.97 -3.58 -43.80
CA LEU A 11 -23.20 -2.13 -43.63
C LEU A 11 -23.02 -1.58 -42.19
N CYS A 12 -22.36 -2.30 -41.28
CA CYS A 12 -21.96 -1.74 -39.97
C CYS A 12 -20.42 -1.65 -39.82
N ALA A 13 -19.70 -1.47 -40.93
CA ALA A 13 -18.24 -1.38 -40.96
C ALA A 13 -17.70 0.05 -41.20
N LEU A 14 -18.49 1.11 -40.95
CA LEU A 14 -18.08 2.50 -41.25
C LEU A 14 -18.54 3.53 -40.20
N SER A 15 -18.47 3.21 -38.90
CA SER A 15 -18.75 4.21 -37.85
C SER A 15 -17.94 3.99 -36.57
N SER A 16 -16.61 3.93 -36.65
CA SER A 16 -15.71 4.27 -35.53
C SER A 16 -14.26 4.38 -36.00
N MET A 17 -14.03 5.18 -37.03
CA MET A 17 -12.71 5.80 -37.25
C MET A 17 -12.62 7.04 -36.35
N ALA A 18 -12.65 6.81 -35.03
CA ALA A 18 -12.29 7.82 -34.05
C ALA A 18 -10.83 7.58 -33.67
N GLU A 19 -9.97 8.11 -34.52
CA GLU A 19 -8.59 8.55 -34.32
C GLU A 19 -8.01 8.41 -32.89
N ALA A 20 -7.71 7.17 -32.48
CA ALA A 20 -6.75 6.94 -31.41
C ALA A 20 -5.36 7.00 -32.03
N ARG A 21 -4.81 8.22 -32.21
CA ARG A 21 -3.37 8.37 -32.46
C ARG A 21 -2.65 7.74 -31.27
N VAL A 22 -2.11 6.54 -31.49
CA VAL A 22 -1.15 5.89 -30.61
C VAL A 22 0.03 6.85 -30.49
N ARG A 23 0.08 7.60 -29.39
CA ARG A 23 1.27 8.35 -29.01
C ARG A 23 2.34 7.32 -28.69
N THR A 24 3.28 7.16 -29.60
CA THR A 24 4.53 6.47 -29.30
C THR A 24 5.16 7.15 -28.08
N PRO A 25 5.53 6.39 -27.03
CA PRO A 25 6.30 6.98 -25.94
C PRO A 25 7.65 7.42 -26.51
N ALA A 26 8.02 8.67 -26.29
CA ALA A 26 9.35 9.14 -26.61
C ALA A 26 10.35 8.41 -25.70
N VAL A 27 11.09 7.46 -26.27
CA VAL A 27 12.16 6.74 -25.60
C VAL A 27 13.41 7.61 -25.66
N SER A 28 13.84 8.13 -24.52
CA SER A 28 15.21 8.63 -24.35
C SER A 28 16.13 7.42 -24.15
N PRO A 29 17.27 7.31 -24.86
CA PRO A 29 18.16 6.15 -24.76
C PRO A 29 18.82 5.95 -23.39
N GLU A 30 18.62 6.85 -22.43
CA GLU A 30 19.29 6.83 -21.12
C GLU A 30 18.37 6.48 -19.92
N CYS A 31 17.09 6.12 -20.12
CA CYS A 31 16.17 5.84 -19.01
C CYS A 31 15.34 4.57 -19.21
N ASN A 32 15.78 3.46 -18.61
CA ASN A 32 15.07 2.17 -18.56
C ASN A 32 14.03 2.10 -17.42
N ILE A 33 13.19 3.13 -17.28
CA ILE A 33 12.07 3.15 -16.33
C ILE A 33 10.83 3.67 -17.04
N THR A 34 9.90 2.76 -17.34
CA THR A 34 8.56 3.09 -17.81
C THR A 34 7.67 3.45 -16.62
N MET A 35 7.57 4.73 -16.29
CA MET A 35 6.46 5.25 -15.48
C MET A 35 5.55 6.13 -16.34
N PRO A 36 4.21 5.96 -16.27
CA PRO A 36 3.28 6.86 -16.93
C PRO A 36 3.26 8.21 -16.20
N CYS A 37 3.72 9.27 -16.87
CA CYS A 37 3.66 10.64 -16.38
C CYS A 37 2.22 11.18 -16.45
N ILE A 38 1.46 11.04 -15.36
CA ILE A 38 0.28 11.87 -15.11
C ILE A 38 0.79 13.18 -14.53
N GLY A 39 0.62 14.29 -15.25
CA GLY A 39 0.79 15.65 -14.69
C GLY A 39 2.03 16.44 -15.12
N VAL A 40 2.70 16.10 -16.24
CA VAL A 40 3.75 16.96 -16.81
C VAL A 40 3.20 17.68 -18.04
N ASP A 41 3.06 19.00 -17.96
CA ASP A 41 2.58 19.84 -19.05
C ASP A 41 3.49 19.73 -20.28
N ASN A 42 2.87 19.45 -21.43
CA ASN A 42 3.55 19.30 -22.71
C ASN A 42 4.03 20.69 -23.23
N PRO A 43 5.32 20.89 -23.54
CA PRO A 43 5.88 22.20 -23.91
C PRO A 43 5.27 22.82 -25.17
N ILE A 44 4.54 22.04 -25.99
CA ILE A 44 3.83 22.55 -27.18
C ILE A 44 2.61 23.40 -26.78
N HIS A 45 1.92 23.08 -25.68
CA HIS A 45 0.76 23.85 -25.21
C HIS A 45 1.15 25.12 -24.43
N ALA A 46 2.39 25.19 -23.90
CA ALA A 46 2.91 26.39 -23.25
C ALA A 46 3.14 27.54 -24.24
N ARG A 47 3.59 27.26 -25.47
CA ARG A 47 3.82 28.29 -26.50
C ARG A 47 2.54 28.98 -26.98
N GLN A 48 1.44 28.23 -27.17
CA GLN A 48 0.17 28.82 -27.60
C GLN A 48 -0.47 29.73 -26.55
N ARG A 49 -0.28 29.46 -25.25
CA ARG A 49 -0.80 30.33 -24.18
C ARG A 49 -0.04 31.65 -24.09
N SER A 50 1.27 31.65 -24.38
CA SER A 50 2.09 32.87 -24.39
C SER A 50 1.71 33.84 -25.52
N GLN A 51 1.40 33.33 -26.71
CA GLN A 51 1.04 34.18 -27.85
C GLN A 51 -0.34 34.83 -27.69
N ARG A 52 -1.29 34.18 -27.00
CA ARG A 52 -2.62 34.76 -26.74
C ARG A 52 -2.59 35.87 -25.69
N SER A 53 -1.59 35.86 -24.80
CA SER A 53 -1.40 36.91 -23.78
C SER A 53 -0.68 38.16 -24.29
N GLN A 54 0.07 38.06 -25.40
CA GLN A 54 0.83 39.19 -25.96
C GLN A 54 -0.01 40.12 -26.87
N ARG A 55 -1.20 39.72 -27.31
CA ARG A 55 -2.06 40.58 -28.15
C ARG A 55 -2.83 41.67 -27.38
N ASN A 56 -2.79 41.69 -26.05
CA ASN A 56 -3.56 42.65 -25.23
C ASN A 56 -2.70 43.56 -24.34
N ALA A 57 -1.40 43.72 -24.61
CA ALA A 57 -0.53 44.63 -23.83
C ALA A 57 -0.21 45.90 -24.63
N ALA A 58 -0.97 46.97 -24.39
CA ALA A 58 -0.51 48.33 -24.66
C ALA A 58 0.60 48.71 -23.66
N PRO A 59 1.57 49.58 -24.02
CA PRO A 59 2.68 49.87 -23.13
C PRO A 59 2.27 50.95 -22.14
N ALA A 60 2.48 50.68 -20.84
CA ALA A 60 2.52 51.72 -19.83
C ALA A 60 3.78 51.52 -18.99
N TYR A 61 4.72 52.45 -19.15
CA TYR A 61 5.81 52.70 -18.21
C TYR A 61 5.22 52.85 -16.81
N PHE A 62 5.63 52.04 -15.83
CA PHE A 62 5.81 52.44 -14.43
C PHE A 62 6.61 51.36 -13.69
N THR A 63 7.56 51.82 -12.89
CA THR A 63 8.46 51.08 -12.01
C THR A 63 7.70 50.16 -11.05
N ALA A 64 8.01 48.86 -11.02
CA ALA A 64 7.41 47.89 -10.10
C ALA A 64 8.38 47.52 -8.98
N GLU A 65 8.20 48.18 -7.85
CA GLU A 65 8.62 47.75 -6.53
C GLU A 65 8.00 46.39 -6.20
N SER A 66 8.75 45.53 -5.52
CA SER A 66 8.42 44.14 -5.20
C SER A 66 7.12 43.99 -4.41
N ALA A 67 5.99 43.89 -5.11
CA ALA A 67 4.68 43.62 -4.54
C ALA A 67 4.51 42.12 -4.33
N THR A 68 4.68 41.64 -3.10
CA THR A 68 4.17 40.31 -2.71
C THR A 68 2.66 40.28 -2.97
N PRO A 69 2.13 39.32 -3.74
CA PRO A 69 0.69 39.27 -4.01
C PRO A 69 -0.03 39.05 -2.68
N ARG A 70 -0.87 40.03 -2.28
CA ARG A 70 -1.72 39.92 -1.09
C ARG A 70 -2.71 38.79 -1.31
N LEU A 71 -2.41 37.62 -0.77
CA LEU A 71 -3.32 36.48 -0.73
C LEU A 71 -4.64 36.92 -0.08
N SER A 72 -5.75 36.51 -0.66
CA SER A 72 -7.05 36.73 -0.06
C SER A 72 -7.11 36.06 1.32
N ARG A 73 -7.89 36.63 2.24
CA ARG A 73 -8.12 36.09 3.60
C ARG A 73 -8.54 34.61 3.58
N ARG A 74 -9.20 34.18 2.50
CA ARG A 74 -9.63 32.78 2.28
C ARG A 74 -8.45 31.87 1.92
N GLN A 75 -7.51 32.32 1.08
CA GLN A 75 -6.30 31.59 0.72
C GLN A 75 -5.34 31.47 1.91
N GLN A 76 -5.19 32.53 2.71
CA GLN A 76 -4.37 32.49 3.93
C GLN A 76 -4.88 31.44 4.93
N ARG A 77 -6.21 31.42 5.19
CA ARG A 77 -6.82 30.41 6.07
C ARG A 77 -6.68 28.97 5.54
N ALA A 78 -6.71 28.79 4.22
CA ALA A 78 -6.51 27.47 3.61
C ALA A 78 -5.08 26.97 3.79
N LEU A 79 -4.08 27.85 3.62
CA LEU A 79 -2.67 27.52 3.82
C LEU A 79 -2.36 27.20 5.28
N GLU A 80 -2.85 27.99 6.23
CA GLU A 80 -2.66 27.68 7.66
C GLU A 80 -3.31 26.36 8.06
N ARG A 81 -4.49 26.01 7.50
CA ARG A 81 -5.13 24.70 7.72
C ARG A 81 -4.28 23.57 7.15
N ALA A 82 -3.71 23.77 5.95
CA ALA A 82 -2.82 22.79 5.33
C ALA A 82 -1.54 22.59 6.17
N GLN A 83 -0.92 23.67 6.63
CA GLN A 83 0.27 23.63 7.49
C GLN A 83 0.00 22.93 8.83
N ARG A 84 -1.09 23.28 9.52
CA ARG A 84 -1.48 22.61 10.78
C ARG A 84 -1.77 21.11 10.60
N ASN A 85 -2.32 20.71 9.45
CA ASN A 85 -2.58 19.31 9.16
C ASN A 85 -1.29 18.51 8.88
N VAL A 86 -0.28 19.13 8.26
CA VAL A 86 1.01 18.49 7.98
C VAL A 86 1.81 18.26 9.26
N GLU A 87 1.82 19.21 10.19
CA GLU A 87 2.61 19.08 11.43
C GLU A 87 1.98 18.15 12.48
N ARG A 88 0.65 18.06 12.53
CA ARG A 88 -0.07 17.29 13.56
C ARG A 88 -0.34 15.83 13.18
N ALA A 89 -0.52 15.54 11.88
CA ALA A 89 -0.88 14.21 11.41
C ALA A 89 0.13 13.09 11.71
N PRO A 90 1.47 13.28 11.54
CA PRO A 90 2.39 12.16 11.68
C PRO A 90 2.61 11.75 13.15
N ARG A 91 2.67 12.69 14.09
CA ARG A 91 2.96 12.37 15.51
C ARG A 91 1.80 11.69 16.22
N VAL A 92 0.58 12.20 16.05
CA VAL A 92 -0.63 11.64 16.70
C VAL A 92 -0.97 10.25 16.16
N ALA A 93 -0.69 9.97 14.87
CA ALA A 93 -0.93 8.66 14.28
C ALA A 93 0.03 7.60 14.83
N VAL A 94 1.30 7.95 15.07
CA VAL A 94 2.30 7.04 15.65
C VAL A 94 2.00 6.75 17.12
N GLU A 95 1.63 7.76 17.90
CA GLU A 95 1.34 7.60 19.33
C GLU A 95 0.10 6.72 19.57
N ARG A 96 -0.99 6.96 18.81
CA ARG A 96 -2.18 6.09 18.87
C ARG A 96 -1.91 4.66 18.43
N ALA A 97 -1.04 4.49 17.44
CA ALA A 97 -0.61 3.19 16.96
C ALA A 97 0.19 2.42 18.03
N SER A 98 1.07 3.10 18.76
CA SER A 98 1.85 2.52 19.86
C SER A 98 0.93 2.07 21.00
N HIS A 99 0.02 2.93 21.46
CA HIS A 99 -0.92 2.57 22.54
C HIS A 99 -1.91 1.45 22.17
N ALA A 100 -2.40 1.44 20.93
CA ALA A 100 -3.25 0.36 20.45
C ALA A 100 -2.50 -0.99 20.45
N SER A 101 -1.18 -0.96 20.22
CA SER A 101 -0.36 -2.16 20.20
C SER A 101 -0.04 -2.72 21.60
N GLU A 102 0.05 -1.86 22.63
CA GLU A 102 0.23 -2.30 24.03
C GLU A 102 -0.91 -3.22 24.49
N GLY A 103 -2.16 -2.88 24.15
CA GLY A 103 -3.33 -3.66 24.54
C GLY A 103 -3.35 -5.10 23.99
N TYR A 104 -2.73 -5.35 22.83
CA TYR A 104 -2.68 -6.68 22.22
C TYR A 104 -1.52 -7.56 22.72
N SER A 105 -0.61 -6.99 23.52
CA SER A 105 0.47 -7.74 24.15
C SER A 105 0.03 -8.49 25.41
N ALA A 106 -1.09 -8.06 26.01
CA ALA A 106 -1.63 -8.67 27.22
C ALA A 106 -2.12 -10.11 26.99
N GLY A 107 -1.72 -11.01 27.89
CA GLY A 107 -2.10 -12.43 27.84
C GLY A 107 -1.38 -13.26 26.78
N LEU A 108 -0.40 -12.68 26.06
CA LEU A 108 0.50 -13.45 25.22
C LEU A 108 1.49 -14.25 26.07
N VAL A 109 1.94 -15.38 25.56
CA VAL A 109 3.04 -16.14 26.19
C VAL A 109 4.32 -15.32 26.19
N GLY A 110 5.09 -15.38 27.29
CA GLY A 110 6.25 -14.52 27.53
C GLY A 110 7.25 -14.40 26.37
N PRO A 111 7.69 -15.50 25.72
CA PRO A 111 8.58 -15.43 24.57
C PRO A 111 7.98 -14.67 23.37
N LEU A 112 6.67 -14.82 23.13
CA LEU A 112 5.97 -14.13 22.05
C LEU A 112 5.84 -12.64 22.35
N GLN A 113 5.54 -12.29 23.61
CA GLN A 113 5.49 -10.90 24.07
C GLN A 113 6.86 -10.22 23.93
N ALA A 114 7.93 -10.88 24.37
CA ALA A 114 9.29 -10.38 24.23
C ALA A 114 9.67 -10.19 22.75
N LYS A 115 9.27 -11.14 21.88
CA LYS A 115 9.54 -11.02 20.44
C LYS A 115 8.76 -9.87 19.81
N LEU A 116 7.50 -9.67 20.19
CA LEU A 116 6.70 -8.54 19.73
C LEU A 116 7.34 -7.21 20.12
N ALA A 117 7.75 -7.06 21.38
CA ALA A 117 8.44 -5.86 21.87
C ALA A 117 9.75 -5.60 21.10
N SER A 118 10.54 -6.65 20.87
CA SER A 118 11.77 -6.57 20.06
C SER A 118 11.49 -6.09 18.63
N ILE A 119 10.45 -6.60 17.97
CA ILE A 119 10.06 -6.17 16.63
C ILE A 119 9.61 -4.71 16.64
N GLN A 120 8.79 -4.31 17.61
CA GLN A 120 8.30 -2.92 17.71
C GLN A 120 9.44 -1.93 17.94
N ALA A 121 10.43 -2.29 18.75
CA ALA A 121 11.62 -1.48 18.98
C ALA A 121 12.50 -1.37 17.73
N ALA A 122 12.71 -2.48 17.00
CA ALA A 122 13.59 -2.52 15.84
C ALA A 122 12.94 -1.99 14.55
N CYS A 123 11.62 -2.09 14.42
CA CYS A 123 10.87 -1.75 13.22
C CYS A 123 9.80 -0.68 13.52
N PRO A 124 10.19 0.62 13.50
CA PRO A 124 9.27 1.72 13.73
C PRO A 124 8.03 1.66 12.82
N GLY A 125 6.86 1.91 13.40
CA GLY A 125 5.57 1.81 12.70
C GLY A 125 4.95 0.41 12.70
N THR A 126 5.59 -0.59 13.33
CA THR A 126 4.96 -1.88 13.57
C THR A 126 3.87 -1.76 14.63
N GLN A 127 2.72 -2.38 14.38
CA GLN A 127 1.56 -2.36 15.25
C GLN A 127 0.98 -3.77 15.36
N ALA A 128 0.74 -4.22 16.59
CA ALA A 128 -0.15 -5.35 16.82
C ALA A 128 -1.59 -4.93 16.51
N ILE A 129 -2.30 -5.78 15.77
CA ILE A 129 -3.71 -5.55 15.38
C ILE A 129 -4.65 -6.63 15.92
N SER A 130 -4.08 -7.76 16.36
CA SER A 130 -4.84 -8.79 17.06
C SER A 130 -3.95 -9.58 17.99
N GLY A 131 -4.38 -9.75 19.23
CA GLY A 131 -3.73 -10.56 20.26
C GLY A 131 -4.63 -11.71 20.69
N VAL A 132 -4.91 -11.81 21.98
CA VAL A 132 -5.77 -12.86 22.52
C VAL A 132 -7.22 -12.68 22.07
N ARG A 133 -7.81 -13.71 21.46
CA ARG A 133 -9.24 -13.75 21.10
C ARG A 133 -9.80 -15.16 21.24
N HIS A 134 -10.98 -15.30 21.84
CA HIS A 134 -11.65 -16.58 22.06
C HIS A 134 -12.43 -17.02 20.81
N THR A 135 -11.75 -17.60 19.82
CA THR A 135 -12.34 -18.04 18.56
C THR A 135 -11.85 -19.42 18.14
N ARG A 136 -12.67 -20.13 17.36
CA ARG A 136 -12.30 -21.41 16.74
C ARG A 136 -11.77 -21.19 15.32
N ILE A 137 -10.91 -22.09 14.87
CA ILE A 137 -10.43 -22.08 13.48
C ILE A 137 -11.59 -22.51 12.58
N ALA A 138 -11.89 -21.69 11.56
CA ALA A 138 -12.99 -21.92 10.62
C ALA A 138 -12.94 -23.32 9.99
N GLY A 139 -14.10 -23.97 9.88
CA GLY A 139 -14.19 -25.34 9.36
C GLY A 139 -13.62 -26.42 10.29
N THR A 140 -13.27 -26.09 11.54
CA THR A 140 -12.78 -27.05 12.52
C THR A 140 -13.44 -26.84 13.89
N ARG A 141 -13.31 -27.84 14.78
CA ARG A 141 -13.70 -27.71 16.20
C ARG A 141 -12.54 -27.25 17.10
N ARG A 142 -11.40 -26.86 16.52
CA ARG A 142 -10.17 -26.54 17.27
C ARG A 142 -10.13 -25.07 17.67
N MET A 143 -9.63 -24.80 18.87
CA MET A 143 -9.34 -23.43 19.32
C MET A 143 -8.20 -22.82 18.51
N SER A 144 -8.31 -21.51 18.24
CA SER A 144 -7.23 -20.72 17.62
C SER A 144 -6.04 -20.59 18.57
N LEU A 145 -4.83 -20.45 18.04
CA LEU A 145 -3.66 -20.11 18.86
C LEU A 145 -3.79 -18.73 19.51
N HIS A 146 -4.55 -17.82 18.89
CA HIS A 146 -4.89 -16.56 19.55
C HIS A 146 -5.70 -16.77 20.82
N SER A 147 -6.53 -17.82 20.91
CA SER A 147 -7.32 -18.07 22.13
C SER A 147 -6.48 -18.52 23.31
N GLN A 148 -5.23 -18.93 23.06
CA GLN A 148 -4.30 -19.41 24.07
C GLN A 148 -3.17 -18.41 24.35
N GLY A 149 -3.22 -17.20 23.76
CA GLY A 149 -2.09 -16.25 23.84
C GLY A 149 -0.84 -16.70 23.10
N LYS A 150 -0.96 -17.68 22.21
CA LYS A 150 0.15 -18.27 21.46
C LYS A 150 0.32 -17.66 20.08
N ALA A 151 -0.45 -16.64 19.73
CA ALA A 151 -0.36 -15.95 18.46
C ALA A 151 -0.71 -14.47 18.55
N VAL A 152 -0.09 -13.68 17.67
CA VAL A 152 -0.34 -12.25 17.48
C VAL A 152 -0.29 -11.92 15.99
N ASP A 153 -1.17 -11.03 15.55
CA ASP A 153 -1.20 -10.50 14.20
C ASP A 153 -0.64 -9.08 14.22
N VAL A 154 0.37 -8.81 13.38
CA VAL A 154 1.04 -7.51 13.30
C VAL A 154 0.98 -6.92 11.89
N ARG A 155 0.95 -5.60 11.80
CA ARG A 155 1.09 -4.84 10.54
C ARG A 155 2.23 -3.83 10.64
N GLY A 156 2.79 -3.42 9.51
CA GLY A 156 3.83 -2.38 9.49
C GLY A 156 4.81 -2.58 8.32
N PRO A 157 6.08 -2.16 8.49
CA PRO A 157 7.11 -2.34 7.48
C PRO A 157 7.51 -3.82 7.36
N TYR A 158 6.79 -4.58 6.52
CA TYR A 158 6.93 -6.04 6.44
C TYR A 158 8.36 -6.53 6.19
N GLY A 159 9.15 -5.82 5.38
CA GLY A 159 10.55 -6.18 5.14
C GLY A 159 11.39 -6.20 6.43
N CYS A 160 11.24 -5.18 7.27
CA CYS A 160 11.90 -5.12 8.57
C CYS A 160 11.40 -6.21 9.52
N ILE A 161 10.09 -6.40 9.58
CA ILE A 161 9.47 -7.41 10.45
C ILE A 161 9.96 -8.81 10.08
N TYR A 162 10.00 -9.15 8.79
CA TYR A 162 10.54 -10.43 8.33
C TYR A 162 12.03 -10.60 8.61
N ALA A 163 12.83 -9.54 8.51
CA ALA A 163 14.24 -9.58 8.89
C ALA A 163 14.40 -9.90 10.38
N GLN A 164 13.60 -9.30 11.26
CA GLN A 164 13.57 -9.62 12.69
C GLN A 164 13.07 -11.04 12.96
N LEU A 165 12.17 -11.57 12.14
CA LEU A 165 11.65 -12.93 12.27
C LEU A 165 12.60 -14.00 11.71
N LYS A 166 13.68 -13.62 11.03
CA LYS A 166 14.70 -14.57 10.56
C LYS A 166 15.29 -15.33 11.75
N GLY A 167 15.24 -16.66 11.70
CA GLY A 167 15.71 -17.52 12.80
C GLY A 167 14.75 -17.61 14.00
N TRP A 168 13.56 -17.00 13.95
CA TRP A 168 12.55 -17.17 15.00
C TRP A 168 12.15 -18.65 15.13
N SER A 169 12.20 -19.22 16.32
CA SER A 169 11.87 -20.63 16.54
C SER A 169 10.36 -20.90 16.42
N GLY A 170 9.51 -19.90 16.65
CA GLY A 170 8.07 -19.98 16.44
C GLY A 170 7.65 -19.95 14.97
N GLY A 171 6.33 -19.94 14.74
CA GLY A 171 5.71 -19.84 13.42
C GLY A 171 5.54 -18.40 12.96
N TYR A 172 5.56 -18.15 11.64
CA TYR A 172 5.01 -16.92 11.09
C TYR A 172 4.50 -17.07 9.65
N SER A 173 3.54 -16.23 9.27
CA SER A 173 2.99 -16.20 7.91
C SER A 173 3.87 -15.39 6.96
N THR A 174 3.99 -15.77 5.69
CA THR A 174 4.85 -15.11 4.68
C THR A 174 4.08 -14.31 3.62
N ASP A 175 2.75 -14.34 3.64
CA ASP A 175 1.89 -13.74 2.61
C ASP A 175 1.26 -12.40 3.03
N ALA A 176 1.95 -11.63 3.87
CA ALA A 176 1.47 -10.32 4.35
C ALA A 176 1.10 -9.33 3.23
N GLY A 177 1.69 -9.44 2.04
CA GLY A 177 1.29 -8.64 0.88
C GLY A 177 -0.19 -8.84 0.50
N ARG A 178 -0.70 -10.07 0.67
CA ARG A 178 -2.11 -10.44 0.44
C ARG A 178 -2.95 -10.26 1.69
N ALA A 179 -2.50 -10.81 2.83
CA ALA A 179 -3.27 -10.82 4.08
C ALA A 179 -3.31 -9.46 4.80
N LYS A 180 -2.40 -8.54 4.44
CA LYS A 180 -2.20 -7.22 5.08
C LYS A 180 -1.87 -7.28 6.57
N HIS A 181 -1.34 -8.42 7.03
CA HIS A 181 -0.75 -8.62 8.34
C HIS A 181 0.18 -9.84 8.32
N ILE A 182 1.03 -9.94 9.33
CA ILE A 182 1.86 -11.12 9.62
C ILE A 182 1.29 -11.78 10.87
N HIS A 183 0.88 -13.03 10.76
CA HIS A 183 0.62 -13.89 11.90
C HIS A 183 1.94 -14.40 12.47
N ILE A 184 2.16 -14.27 13.77
CA ILE A 184 3.33 -14.78 14.48
C ILE A 184 2.84 -15.65 15.63
N SER A 185 3.35 -16.87 15.74
CA SER A 185 2.95 -17.81 16.77
C SER A 185 4.14 -18.44 17.49
N TYR A 186 3.91 -18.85 18.74
CA TYR A 186 4.90 -19.53 19.58
C TYR A 186 4.21 -20.50 20.54
N ASP A 187 4.72 -21.72 20.62
CA ASP A 187 4.23 -22.73 21.55
C ASP A 187 5.41 -23.52 22.13
N ALA A 188 5.64 -23.37 23.44
CA ALA A 188 6.74 -24.03 24.15
C ALA A 188 6.65 -25.57 24.10
N GLY A 189 5.45 -26.13 23.95
CA GLY A 189 5.23 -27.57 23.84
C GLY A 189 5.46 -28.15 22.45
N GLY A 190 5.94 -27.37 21.46
CA GLY A 190 6.09 -27.85 20.08
C GLY A 190 4.76 -27.92 19.33
N GLY A 191 4.06 -26.79 19.26
CA GLY A 191 2.73 -26.69 18.66
C GLY A 191 2.69 -26.77 17.13
N ARG A 192 1.47 -26.82 16.58
CA ARG A 192 1.18 -27.00 15.14
C ARG A 192 1.93 -26.05 14.21
N GLU A 193 2.21 -24.84 14.66
CA GLU A 193 2.83 -23.78 13.85
C GLU A 193 4.29 -23.51 14.22
N MET A 194 4.84 -24.23 15.19
CA MET A 194 6.20 -24.05 15.65
C MET A 194 7.20 -24.27 14.51
N GLY A 195 8.11 -23.32 14.29
CA GLY A 195 9.09 -23.32 13.21
C GLY A 195 8.52 -23.17 11.80
N LEU A 196 7.20 -23.03 11.62
CA LEU A 196 6.59 -23.00 10.29
C LEU A 196 6.67 -21.62 9.63
N ARG A 197 6.75 -21.66 8.30
CA ARG A 197 6.59 -20.52 7.40
C ARG A 197 5.45 -20.83 6.46
N PHE A 198 4.33 -20.15 6.61
CA PHE A 198 3.09 -20.52 5.93
C PHE A 198 2.39 -19.34 5.29
N ALA A 199 1.43 -19.60 4.41
CA ALA A 199 0.55 -18.57 3.86
C ALA A 199 -0.89 -18.80 4.36
N HIS A 200 -1.65 -17.72 4.57
CA HIS A 200 -3.05 -17.81 4.96
C HIS A 200 -3.87 -18.60 3.91
N GLY A 201 -4.94 -19.30 4.31
CA GLY A 201 -5.84 -19.96 3.34
C GLY A 201 -5.21 -21.05 2.45
N GLY A 202 -3.98 -21.49 2.71
CA GLY A 202 -3.36 -22.60 1.99
C GLY A 202 -3.96 -23.93 2.41
N GLY A 203 -4.76 -24.55 1.54
CA GLY A 203 -5.12 -25.96 1.67
C GLY A 203 -3.88 -26.86 1.66
N ARG A 204 -4.03 -28.10 2.15
CA ARG A 204 -3.02 -29.15 2.49
C ARG A 204 -1.77 -29.32 1.59
N ARG A 205 -1.71 -28.70 0.40
CA ARG A 205 -0.62 -28.79 -0.57
C ARG A 205 0.46 -27.70 -0.45
N SER A 206 0.16 -26.50 0.05
CA SER A 206 1.14 -25.39 0.07
C SER A 206 2.22 -25.51 1.15
N TRP A 207 2.00 -26.34 2.18
CA TRP A 207 2.88 -26.43 3.35
C TRP A 207 4.24 -27.05 3.03
N ARG A 208 4.31 -28.05 2.14
CA ARG A 208 5.58 -28.70 1.76
C ARG A 208 6.40 -27.83 0.80
N GLU A 209 5.75 -27.14 -0.14
CA GLU A 209 6.43 -26.31 -1.14
C GLU A 209 6.94 -24.98 -0.58
N ALA A 210 6.22 -24.35 0.36
CA ALA A 210 6.68 -23.11 0.99
C ALA A 210 7.96 -23.31 1.81
N ASN A 211 8.12 -24.46 2.46
CA ASN A 211 9.29 -24.80 3.26
C ASN A 211 10.54 -25.08 2.39
N ALA A 212 10.35 -25.62 1.18
CA ALA A 212 11.43 -25.95 0.26
C ALA A 212 12.05 -24.73 -0.45
N ARG A 213 11.29 -23.63 -0.64
CA ARG A 213 11.75 -22.44 -1.38
C ARG A 213 12.51 -21.40 -0.54
N MET A 214 12.68 -21.65 0.76
CA MET A 214 13.32 -20.71 1.69
C MET A 214 14.55 -21.32 2.39
N ARG A 215 15.01 -22.49 1.94
CA ARG A 215 16.31 -23.06 2.30
C ARG A 215 17.37 -22.64 1.31
#